data_AF-A0A2N6B2C5-F1
#
_entry.id   AF-A0A2N6B2C5-F1
#
_cell.length_a   1.000
_cell.length_b   1.000
_cell.length_c   1.000
_cell.angle_alpha   90.00
_cell.angle_beta   90.00
_cell.angle_gamma   90.00
#
_symmetry.space_group_name_H-M   'P 1'
#
loop_
_entity.id
_entity.type
_entity.pdbx_description
1 polymer ?
#
loop_
_entity_poly.entity_id
_entity_poly.type
_entity_poly.pdbx_seq_one_letter_code
_entity_poly.pdbx_strand_id
1 'polypeptide(L)'
;MAGKEEGGKSSVAGKVTEASHRPSEVQRKYLARGLDHAGGKLPLFDGDGQAFAAKTIRACITHGWAEPWFANPTKPDWLVCKLTAAGYTVLGADVPSHLADG
;
A
#
# COMPACT_ATOMS: atom_id res chain seq x y z
N MET A 1 -23.59 -7.39 34.69
CA MET A 1 -22.39 -8.05 34.10
C MET A 1 -22.76 -8.36 32.66
N ALA A 2 -22.23 -7.76 31.60
CA ALA A 2 -20.86 -7.32 31.36
C ALA A 2 -20.75 -5.81 31.09
N GLY A 3 -19.60 -5.26 31.47
CA GLY A 3 -19.27 -3.85 31.36
C GLY A 3 -18.92 -3.40 29.94
N LYS A 4 -19.03 -2.08 29.79
CA LYS A 4 -18.51 -1.24 28.71
C LYS A 4 -17.05 -1.55 28.34
N GLU A 5 -16.69 -1.27 27.09
CA GLU A 5 -15.47 -0.51 26.82
C GLU A 5 -15.75 0.60 25.80
N GLU A 6 -15.55 1.83 26.26
CA GLU A 6 -15.58 3.10 25.53
C GLU A 6 -14.30 3.29 24.70
N GLY A 7 -14.39 4.24 23.78
CA GLY A 7 -13.36 4.57 22.79
C GLY A 7 -11.99 4.98 23.31
N GLY A 8 -11.01 4.83 22.43
CA GLY A 8 -9.67 5.40 22.53
C GLY A 8 -9.42 6.38 21.40
N LYS A 9 -9.55 7.66 21.71
CA LYS A 9 -9.07 8.79 20.90
C LYS A 9 -7.54 8.77 20.95
N SER A 10 -6.87 8.83 19.80
CA SER A 10 -5.47 9.28 19.81
C SER A 10 -5.13 9.99 18.50
N SER A 11 -5.17 11.32 18.61
CA SER A 11 -4.39 12.21 17.77
C SER A 11 -3.03 12.31 18.43
N VAL A 12 -1.96 11.95 17.71
CA VAL A 12 -0.62 12.49 17.99
C VAL A 12 0.10 12.70 16.66
N ALA A 13 0.43 13.96 16.40
CA ALA A 13 1.36 14.36 15.35
C ALA A 13 2.80 14.20 15.85
N GLY A 14 3.70 13.72 14.98
CA GLY A 14 5.13 14.00 15.07
C GLY A 14 6.06 12.78 15.13
N LYS A 15 6.96 12.71 14.13
CA LYS A 15 8.10 11.80 13.90
C LYS A 15 7.77 10.33 13.62
N VAL A 16 7.57 10.00 12.35
CA VAL A 16 7.83 8.63 11.87
C VAL A 16 9.35 8.41 11.81
N THR A 17 9.89 7.91 12.92
CA THR A 17 11.14 7.15 12.90
C THR A 17 10.91 5.88 12.09
N GLU A 18 11.87 5.52 11.24
CA GLU A 18 11.89 4.34 10.36
C GLU A 18 11.80 3.00 11.12
N ALA A 19 10.66 2.71 11.74
CA ALA A 19 10.30 1.35 12.06
C ALA A 19 9.84 0.71 10.75
N SER A 20 10.66 -0.17 10.18
CA SER A 20 10.35 -0.89 8.94
C SER A 20 9.10 -1.75 9.15
N HIS A 21 7.91 -1.20 8.87
CA HIS A 21 6.65 -1.91 8.99
C HIS A 21 6.65 -3.09 8.02
N ARG A 22 6.61 -4.32 8.54
CA ARG A 22 6.53 -5.53 7.70
C ARG A 22 5.10 -5.69 7.18
N PRO A 23 4.88 -5.86 5.87
CA PRO A 23 3.55 -6.07 5.32
C PRO A 23 2.98 -7.41 5.80
N SER A 24 1.68 -7.41 6.07
CA SER A 24 0.89 -8.64 6.21
C SER A 24 0.97 -9.47 4.92
N GLU A 25 0.58 -10.74 4.99
CA GLU A 25 0.62 -11.61 3.82
C GLU A 25 -0.24 -11.09 2.65
N VAL A 26 -1.44 -10.59 2.94
CA VAL A 26 -2.35 -10.05 1.91
C VAL A 26 -1.78 -8.77 1.28
N GLN A 27 -1.16 -7.89 2.08
CA GLN A 27 -0.47 -6.70 1.56
C GLN A 27 0.74 -7.08 0.72
N ARG A 28 1.55 -8.06 1.17
CA ARG A 28 2.69 -8.56 0.40
C ARG A 28 2.25 -9.15 -0.94
N LYS A 29 1.19 -9.98 -0.95
CA LYS A 29 0.62 -10.54 -2.18
C LYS A 29 0.18 -9.46 -3.16
N TYR A 30 -0.48 -8.42 -2.65
CA TYR A 30 -0.88 -7.27 -3.46
C TYR A 30 0.33 -6.54 -4.05
N LEU A 31 1.28 -6.12 -3.22
CA LEU A 31 2.47 -5.37 -3.64
C LEU A 31 3.32 -6.18 -4.65
N ALA A 32 3.47 -7.49 -4.43
CA ALA A 32 4.25 -8.36 -5.31
C ALA A 32 3.73 -8.38 -6.76
N ARG A 33 2.44 -8.13 -6.99
CA ARG A 33 1.89 -8.02 -8.36
C ARG A 33 2.53 -6.89 -9.16
N GLY A 34 3.00 -5.84 -8.49
CA GLY A 34 3.68 -4.73 -9.16
C GLY A 34 5.06 -5.09 -9.69
N LEU A 35 5.67 -6.19 -9.22
CA LEU A 35 6.98 -6.65 -9.72
C LEU A 35 6.89 -7.24 -11.14
N ASP A 36 5.74 -7.82 -11.50
CA ASP A 36 5.51 -8.44 -12.81
C ASP A 36 5.19 -7.40 -13.92
N HIS A 37 4.87 -6.16 -13.55
CA HIS A 37 4.37 -5.16 -14.48
C HIS A 37 5.34 -3.97 -14.61
N ALA A 38 5.62 -3.59 -15.85
CA ALA A 38 6.43 -2.42 -16.15
C ALA A 38 5.90 -1.16 -15.44
N GLY A 39 6.80 -0.41 -14.80
CA GLY A 39 6.44 0.78 -14.01
C GLY A 39 5.73 0.49 -12.68
N GLY A 40 5.75 -0.75 -12.19
CA GLY A 40 5.27 -1.08 -10.86
C GLY A 40 3.76 -1.15 -10.71
N LYS A 41 3.01 -1.30 -11.81
CA LYS A 41 1.54 -1.23 -11.78
C LYS A 41 0.91 -2.30 -10.90
N LEU A 42 0.03 -1.88 -10.00
CA LEU A 42 -0.68 -2.75 -9.08
C LEU A 42 -2.10 -3.04 -9.61
N PRO A 43 -2.37 -4.25 -10.11
CA PRO A 43 -3.71 -4.64 -10.55
C PRO A 43 -4.67 -4.77 -9.35
N LEU A 44 -5.97 -4.54 -9.60
CA LEU A 44 -7.03 -4.72 -8.60
C LEU A 44 -7.33 -6.20 -8.31
N PHE A 45 -6.86 -7.10 -9.16
CA PHE A 45 -7.11 -8.53 -9.08
C PHE A 45 -5.80 -9.30 -8.95
N ASP A 46 -5.84 -10.43 -8.26
CA ASP A 46 -4.71 -11.34 -8.14
C ASP A 46 -4.54 -12.23 -9.39
N GLY A 47 -3.66 -13.23 -9.30
CA GLY A 47 -3.39 -14.15 -10.41
C GLY A 47 -4.53 -15.13 -10.73
N ASP A 48 -5.45 -15.33 -9.79
CA ASP A 48 -6.64 -16.20 -9.94
C ASP A 48 -7.87 -15.38 -10.39
N GLY A 49 -7.75 -14.05 -10.45
CA GLY A 49 -8.85 -13.14 -10.78
C GLY A 49 -9.68 -12.69 -9.57
N GLN A 50 -9.23 -12.97 -8.34
CA GLN A 50 -9.88 -12.49 -7.13
C GLN A 50 -9.53 -11.03 -6.88
N ALA A 51 -10.53 -10.23 -6.49
CA ALA A 51 -10.31 -8.81 -6.19
C ALA A 51 -9.60 -8.62 -4.84
N PHE A 52 -8.58 -7.75 -4.81
CA PHE A 52 -8.01 -7.29 -3.56
C PHE A 52 -9.00 -6.39 -2.81
N ALA A 53 -9.14 -6.62 -1.51
CA ALA A 53 -10.01 -5.79 -0.69
C ALA A 53 -9.51 -4.33 -0.69
N ALA A 54 -10.43 -3.37 -0.89
CA ALA A 54 -10.10 -1.95 -0.91
C ALA A 54 -9.33 -1.47 0.32
N LYS A 55 -9.62 -2.04 1.50
CA LYS A 55 -8.90 -1.77 2.75
C LYS A 55 -7.41 -2.12 2.68
N THR A 56 -7.06 -3.21 1.99
CA THR A 56 -5.68 -3.65 1.80
C THR A 56 -4.93 -2.64 0.94
N ILE A 57 -5.56 -2.22 -0.17
CA ILE A 57 -4.97 -1.23 -1.09
C ILE A 57 -4.76 0.09 -0.37
N ARG A 58 -5.79 0.61 0.31
CA ARG A 58 -5.71 1.86 1.09
C ARG A 58 -4.63 1.79 2.17
N ALA A 59 -4.50 0.67 2.87
CA ALA A 59 -3.44 0.49 3.86
C ALA A 59 -2.04 0.54 3.21
N CYS A 60 -1.84 -0.08 2.05
CA CYS A 60 -0.56 0.01 1.32
C CYS A 60 -0.24 1.45 0.89
N ILE A 61 -1.26 2.23 0.51
CA ILE A 61 -1.11 3.66 0.21
C ILE A 61 -0.73 4.44 1.47
N THR A 62 -1.42 4.20 2.60
CA THR A 62 -1.14 4.87 3.88
C THR A 62 0.28 4.59 4.38
N HIS A 63 0.81 3.39 4.15
CA HIS A 63 2.18 3.04 4.48
C HIS A 63 3.22 3.60 3.49
N GLY A 64 2.79 4.23 2.40
CA GLY A 64 3.68 4.75 1.35
C GLY A 64 4.30 3.67 0.48
N TRP A 65 3.84 2.42 0.54
CA TRP A 65 4.33 1.31 -0.31
C TRP A 65 3.72 1.33 -1.71
N ALA A 66 2.56 1.98 -1.84
CA ALA A 66 1.86 2.16 -3.09
C ALA A 66 1.38 3.60 -3.21
N GLU A 67 1.25 4.11 -4.43
CA GLU A 67 0.64 5.41 -4.69
C GLU A 67 -0.40 5.30 -5.81
N PRO A 68 -1.47 6.12 -5.80
CA PRO A 68 -2.43 6.18 -6.90
C PRO A 68 -1.72 6.51 -8.22
N TRP A 69 -2.05 5.77 -9.29
CA TRP A 69 -1.42 5.99 -10.59
C TRP A 69 -1.85 7.34 -11.18
N PHE A 70 -3.14 7.68 -11.07
CA PHE A 70 -3.68 9.00 -11.41
C PHE A 70 -4.78 9.38 -10.42
N ALA A 71 -4.76 10.62 -9.92
CA ALA A 71 -5.91 11.19 -9.24
C ALA A 71 -6.98 11.52 -10.28
N ASN A 72 -8.04 10.71 -10.36
CA ASN A 72 -9.16 11.01 -11.24
C ASN A 72 -10.22 11.82 -10.49
N PRO A 73 -10.45 13.10 -10.83
CA PRO A 73 -11.44 13.94 -10.15
C PRO A 73 -12.88 13.41 -10.30
N THR A 74 -13.16 12.55 -11.28
CA THR A 74 -14.48 11.91 -11.47
C THR A 74 -14.65 10.61 -10.69
N LYS A 75 -13.55 9.97 -10.28
CA LYS A 75 -13.54 8.74 -9.47
C LYS A 75 -12.49 8.85 -8.37
N PRO A 76 -12.82 9.56 -7.29
CA PRO A 76 -11.91 9.73 -6.16
C PRO A 76 -11.58 8.39 -5.47
N ASP A 77 -12.47 7.39 -5.58
CA ASP A 77 -12.23 6.04 -5.07
C ASP A 77 -11.45 5.12 -6.02
N TRP A 78 -10.80 5.65 -7.06
CA TRP A 78 -10.04 4.82 -7.99
C TRP A 78 -8.77 4.28 -7.33
N LEU A 79 -8.72 2.96 -7.12
CA LEU A 79 -7.63 2.26 -6.42
C LEU A 79 -6.58 1.64 -7.36
N VAL A 80 -6.47 2.11 -8.60
CA VAL A 80 -5.36 1.68 -9.46
C VAL A 80 -4.11 2.41 -9.02
N CYS A 81 -3.13 1.64 -8.55
CA CYS A 81 -1.91 2.15 -7.94
C CYS A 81 -0.66 1.67 -8.67
N LYS A 82 0.49 2.22 -8.27
CA LYS A 82 1.83 1.70 -8.56
C LYS A 82 2.65 1.53 -7.30
N LEU A 83 3.66 0.67 -7.38
CA LEU A 83 4.71 0.56 -6.38
C LEU A 83 5.53 1.85 -6.30
N THR A 84 5.87 2.22 -5.07
CA THR A 84 6.88 3.24 -4.76
C THR A 84 8.22 2.56 -4.47
N ALA A 85 9.31 3.34 -4.35
CA ALA A 85 10.59 2.82 -3.89
C ALA A 85 10.47 2.06 -2.56
N ALA A 86 9.73 2.61 -1.59
CA ALA A 86 9.46 1.94 -0.31
C ALA A 86 8.70 0.61 -0.48
N GLY A 87 7.80 0.52 -1.46
CA GLY A 87 7.11 -0.72 -1.81
C GLY A 87 8.05 -1.80 -2.34
N TYR A 88 9.02 -1.44 -3.18
CA TYR A 88 10.07 -2.37 -3.64
C TYR A 88 10.96 -2.81 -2.46
N THR A 89 11.42 -1.86 -1.64
CA THR A 89 12.26 -2.13 -0.47
C THR A 89 11.59 -3.09 0.52
N VAL A 90 10.30 -2.89 0.82
CA VAL A 90 9.59 -3.74 1.81
C VAL A 90 9.31 -5.15 1.30
N LEU A 91 9.35 -5.36 -0.03
CA LEU A 91 9.33 -6.67 -0.67
C LEU A 91 10.71 -7.33 -0.73
N GLY A 92 11.78 -6.59 -0.43
CA GLY A 92 13.16 -7.03 -0.66
C GLY A 92 13.52 -7.12 -2.15
N ALA A 93 12.83 -6.35 -3.00
CA ALA A 93 13.09 -6.27 -4.44
C ALA A 93 14.04 -5.11 -4.75
N ASP A 94 14.72 -5.20 -5.90
CA ASP A 94 15.54 -4.10 -6.41
C ASP A 94 14.64 -2.89 -6.76
N VAL A 95 15.04 -1.71 -6.30
CA VAL A 95 14.32 -0.47 -6.61
C VAL A 95 14.76 -0.01 -7.99
N PRO A 96 13.84 0.19 -8.95
CA PRO A 96 14.19 0.70 -10.26
C PRO A 96 14.96 2.01 -10.14
N SER A 97 16.04 2.17 -10.92
CA SER A 97 16.91 3.35 -10.86
C SER A 97 16.16 4.70 -11.02
N HIS A 98 15.09 4.72 -11.80
CA HIS A 98 14.24 5.91 -11.98
C HIS A 98 13.38 6.28 -10.76
N LEU A 99 13.29 5.40 -9.75
CA LEU A 99 12.62 5.66 -8.47
C LEU A 99 13.60 5.88 -7.32
N ALA A 100 14.90 5.62 -7.54
CA ALA A 100 15.93 5.66 -6.49
C ALA A 100 16.50 7.08 -6.22
N ASP A 101 16.24 8.04 -7.12
CA ASP A 101 16.78 9.42 -7.07
C ASP A 101 15.80 10.44 -6.41
N GLY A 102 14.77 9.95 -5.73
CA GLY A 102 13.68 10.76 -5.14
C GLY A 102 13.96 11.26 -3.73
#